data_AF-A0AAX2B4G9-F1
#
_entry.id   AF-A0AAX2B4G9-F1
#
_cell.length_a   1.000
_cell.length_b   1.000
_cell.length_c   1.000
_cell.angle_alpha   90.00
_cell.angle_beta   90.00
_cell.angle_gamma   90.00
#
_symmetry.space_group_name_H-M   'P 1'
#
loop_
_entity.id
_entity.type
_entity.pdbx_description
1 polymer ?
#
loop_
_entity_poly.entity_id
_entity_poly.type
_entity_poly.pdbx_seq_one_letter_code
_entity_poly.pdbx_strand_id
1 'polypeptide(L)'
;MLTHQIIQSEVEELKQLLTERDLTIPSFWSCVWPGLLCMLWFLLSSYFSYGISDFSTNMDKLGAMVFAGAMGVFSTIAIANTRSLFLSLPEDFRRKSIFFKCISKKSKLYGLTILVMFSLFAFTTSSIGWNVVGFCVLTMFSIVITVMVMNIDLGRYQLATLTSVIESVRNKGVKLQ
;
A
#
# COMPACT_ATOMS: atom_id res chain seq x y z
N MET A 1 -10.64 -6.01 21.21
CA MET A 1 -11.71 -5.89 20.19
C MET A 1 -11.88 -4.41 19.91
N LEU A 2 -11.90 -3.99 18.65
CA LEU A 2 -11.94 -2.57 18.33
C LEU A 2 -13.41 -2.11 18.27
N THR A 3 -13.83 -1.27 19.20
CA THR A 3 -15.21 -0.76 19.27
C THR A 3 -15.31 0.61 18.63
N HIS A 4 -16.50 0.95 18.14
CA HIS A 4 -16.78 2.24 17.49
C HIS A 4 -16.49 3.43 18.42
N GLN A 5 -16.76 3.28 19.72
CA GLN A 5 -16.45 4.28 20.74
C GLN A 5 -14.95 4.58 20.87
N ILE A 6 -14.08 3.55 20.76
CA ILE A 6 -12.63 3.74 20.80
C ILE A 6 -12.15 4.52 19.58
N ILE A 7 -12.76 4.28 18.41
CA ILE A 7 -12.41 5.03 17.18
C ILE A 7 -12.78 6.50 17.37
N GLN A 8 -13.99 6.79 17.85
CA GLN A 8 -14.43 8.18 18.05
C GLN A 8 -13.58 8.89 19.09
N SER A 9 -13.25 8.24 20.22
CA SER A 9 -12.39 8.85 21.23
C SER A 9 -10.98 9.13 20.71
N GLU A 10 -10.40 8.20 19.93
CA GLU A 10 -9.07 8.42 19.34
C GLU A 10 -9.10 9.50 18.25
N VAL A 11 -10.20 9.66 17.49
CA VAL A 11 -10.39 10.77 16.53
C VAL A 11 -10.45 12.11 17.26
N GLU A 12 -11.16 12.18 18.38
CA GLU A 12 -11.30 13.39 19.19
C GLU A 12 -9.97 13.79 19.84
N GLU A 13 -9.24 12.80 20.39
CA GLU A 13 -7.89 12.99 20.95
C GLU A 13 -6.91 13.45 19.87
N LEU A 14 -6.96 12.87 18.67
CA LEU A 14 -6.16 13.31 17.53
C LEU A 14 -6.48 14.76 17.14
N LYS A 15 -7.76 15.15 17.11
CA LYS A 15 -8.18 16.52 16.79
C LYS A 15 -7.66 17.53 17.81
N GLN A 16 -7.66 17.18 19.11
CA GLN A 16 -7.09 18.01 20.16
C GLN A 16 -5.56 18.13 20.01
N LEU A 17 -4.86 17.02 19.87
CA LEU A 17 -3.40 16.98 19.66
C LEU A 17 -2.95 17.78 18.43
N LEU A 18 -3.73 17.71 17.34
CA LEU A 18 -3.47 18.45 16.11
C LEU A 18 -3.84 19.95 16.20
N THR A 19 -4.64 20.35 17.18
CA THR A 19 -4.91 21.77 17.46
C THR A 19 -3.79 22.38 18.31
N GLU A 20 -3.15 21.57 19.15
CA GLU A 20 -2.05 22.00 20.03
C GLU A 20 -0.66 21.84 19.41
N ARG A 21 -0.46 20.89 18.49
CA ARG A 21 0.83 20.61 17.86
C ARG A 21 0.75 20.61 16.34
N ASP A 22 1.70 21.28 15.70
CA ASP A 22 1.86 21.30 14.25
C ASP A 22 2.25 19.91 13.71
N LEU A 23 1.73 19.59 12.53
CA LEU A 23 2.05 18.39 11.78
C LEU A 23 3.52 18.42 11.34
N THR A 24 4.30 17.41 11.70
CA THR A 24 5.67 17.28 11.24
C THR A 24 5.68 16.78 9.79
N ILE A 25 6.35 17.51 8.89
CA ILE A 25 6.48 17.09 7.49
C ILE A 25 7.54 15.98 7.43
N PRO A 26 7.18 14.74 7.06
CA PRO A 26 8.14 13.66 6.98
C PRO A 26 9.06 13.81 5.76
N SER A 27 10.28 13.27 5.86
CA SER A 27 11.18 13.24 4.72
C SER A 27 10.67 12.32 3.62
N PHE A 28 10.88 12.73 2.37
CA PHE A 28 10.46 11.97 1.19
C PHE A 28 11.03 10.54 1.18
N TRP A 29 12.31 10.39 1.54
CA TRP A 29 13.00 9.10 1.53
C TRP A 29 12.42 8.09 2.54
N SER A 30 12.03 8.54 3.74
CA SER A 30 11.40 7.69 4.76
C SER A 30 10.03 7.15 4.32
N CYS A 31 9.37 7.83 3.39
CA CYS A 31 8.10 7.39 2.81
C CYS A 31 8.31 6.40 1.66
N VAL A 32 9.31 6.65 0.80
CA VAL A 32 9.48 5.96 -0.49
C VAL A 32 10.26 4.64 -0.40
N TRP A 33 11.26 4.54 0.47
CA TRP A 33 12.11 3.34 0.60
C TRP A 33 11.37 1.99 0.64
N PRO A 34 10.32 1.79 1.47
CA PRO A 34 9.59 0.51 1.48
C PRO A 34 8.81 0.24 0.19
N GLY A 35 8.39 1.28 -0.53
CA GLY A 35 7.80 1.13 -1.86
C GLY A 35 8.83 0.65 -2.89
N LEU A 36 10.05 1.20 -2.85
CA LEU A 36 11.15 0.76 -3.72
C LEU A 36 11.51 -0.71 -3.49
N LEU A 37 11.50 -1.19 -2.24
CA LEU A 37 11.69 -2.62 -1.94
C LEU A 37 10.59 -3.48 -2.57
N CYS A 38 9.34 -3.01 -2.55
CA CYS A 38 8.20 -3.68 -3.20
C CYS A 38 8.37 -3.73 -4.72
N MET A 39 8.78 -2.61 -5.34
CA MET A 39 9.08 -2.55 -6.78
C MET A 39 10.21 -3.50 -7.18
N LEU A 40 11.30 -3.52 -6.40
CA LEU A 40 12.43 -4.42 -6.61
C LEU A 40 11.99 -5.88 -6.51
N TRP A 41 11.12 -6.22 -5.56
CA TRP A 41 10.57 -7.57 -5.42
C TRP A 41 9.78 -8.01 -6.65
N PHE A 42 8.90 -7.16 -7.19
CA PHE A 42 8.15 -7.50 -8.40
C PHE A 42 9.05 -7.72 -9.62
N LEU A 43 10.05 -6.85 -9.79
CA LEU A 43 11.03 -6.99 -10.87
C LEU A 43 11.84 -8.28 -10.74
N LEU A 44 12.37 -8.57 -9.54
CA LEU A 44 13.10 -9.82 -9.29
C LEU A 44 12.21 -11.04 -9.51
N SER A 45 10.96 -11.01 -9.03
CA SER A 45 10.03 -12.11 -9.20
C SER A 45 9.69 -12.38 -10.67
N SER A 46 9.52 -11.32 -11.48
CA SER A 46 9.30 -11.45 -12.92
C SER A 46 10.56 -11.96 -13.62
N TYR A 47 11.73 -11.41 -13.30
CA TYR A 47 13.01 -11.80 -13.87
C TYR A 47 13.37 -13.25 -13.57
N PHE A 48 13.27 -13.70 -12.32
CA PHE A 48 13.56 -15.09 -11.98
C PHE A 48 12.56 -16.05 -12.62
N SER A 49 11.28 -15.68 -12.66
CA SER A 49 10.27 -16.56 -13.24
C SER A 49 10.43 -16.74 -14.75
N TYR A 50 10.48 -15.64 -15.50
CA TYR A 50 10.55 -15.68 -16.96
C TYR A 50 11.99 -15.82 -17.49
N GLY A 51 13.00 -15.48 -16.70
CA GLY A 51 14.40 -15.64 -17.06
C GLY A 51 14.86 -17.10 -17.00
N ILE A 52 14.35 -17.88 -16.04
CA ILE A 52 14.68 -19.31 -15.89
C ILE A 52 13.86 -20.19 -16.86
N SER A 53 12.71 -19.71 -17.37
CA SER A 53 11.89 -20.53 -18.25
C SER A 53 12.39 -20.56 -19.70
N ASP A 54 12.57 -21.79 -20.20
CA ASP A 54 12.89 -22.06 -21.60
C ASP A 54 11.66 -21.91 -22.53
N PHE A 55 10.45 -21.89 -21.96
CA PHE A 55 9.19 -21.80 -22.70
C PHE A 55 8.78 -20.37 -23.08
N SER A 56 9.46 -19.34 -22.58
CA SER A 56 9.06 -17.95 -22.81
C SER A 56 9.83 -17.31 -23.95
N THR A 57 9.11 -16.64 -24.86
CA THR A 57 9.75 -15.86 -25.93
C THR A 57 10.40 -14.59 -25.37
N ASN A 58 11.37 -14.01 -26.09
CA ASN A 58 11.98 -12.74 -25.68
C ASN A 58 10.95 -11.60 -25.52
N MET A 59 9.85 -11.65 -26.28
CA MET A 59 8.75 -10.68 -26.19
C MET A 59 7.92 -10.88 -24.92
N ASP A 60 7.69 -12.13 -24.50
CA ASP A 60 6.99 -12.43 -23.25
C ASP A 60 7.82 -12.01 -22.03
N LYS A 61 9.14 -12.26 -22.06
CA LYS A 61 10.08 -11.81 -21.02
C LYS A 61 10.04 -10.29 -20.85
N LEU A 62 10.13 -9.56 -21.96
CA LEU A 62 10.10 -8.10 -21.95
C LEU A 62 8.73 -7.55 -21.51
N GLY A 63 7.64 -8.16 -21.99
CA GLY A 63 6.28 -7.78 -21.60
C GLY A 63 6.03 -7.98 -20.10
N ALA A 64 6.45 -9.12 -19.53
CA ALA A 64 6.30 -9.41 -18.11
C ALA A 64 7.11 -8.45 -17.24
N MET A 65 8.33 -8.10 -17.66
CA MET A 65 9.18 -7.13 -16.96
C MET A 65 8.58 -5.72 -16.97
N VAL A 66 8.10 -5.25 -18.12
CA VAL A 66 7.47 -3.93 -18.25
C VAL A 66 6.24 -3.86 -17.35
N PHE A 67 5.41 -4.91 -17.35
CA PHE A 67 4.25 -5.00 -16.49
C PHE A 67 4.62 -5.01 -15.00
N ALA A 68 5.62 -5.82 -14.60
CA ALA A 68 6.11 -5.85 -13.22
C ALA A 68 6.67 -4.50 -12.77
N GLY A 69 7.40 -3.80 -13.65
CA GLY A 69 7.89 -2.45 -13.42
C GLY A 69 6.77 -1.45 -13.20
N ALA A 70 5.75 -1.45 -14.07
CA ALA A 70 4.58 -0.58 -13.93
C ALA A 70 3.84 -0.84 -12.59
N MET A 71 3.60 -2.11 -12.25
CA MET A 71 2.97 -2.50 -10.99
C MET A 71 3.80 -2.10 -9.76
N GLY A 72 5.13 -2.17 -9.86
CA GLY A 72 6.05 -1.69 -8.83
C GLY A 72 5.99 -0.19 -8.63
N VAL A 73 5.89 0.60 -9.71
CA VAL A 73 5.73 2.06 -9.62
C VAL A 73 4.40 2.41 -8.94
N PHE A 74 3.28 1.84 -9.38
CA PHE A 74 1.97 2.10 -8.77
C PHE A 74 1.93 1.71 -7.29
N SER A 75 2.53 0.57 -6.94
CA SER A 75 2.63 0.12 -5.56
C SER A 75 3.50 1.05 -4.71
N THR A 76 4.60 1.56 -5.27
CA THR A 76 5.48 2.53 -4.60
C THR A 76 4.74 3.82 -4.29
N ILE A 77 3.98 4.36 -5.25
CA ILE A 77 3.17 5.56 -5.06
C ILE A 77 2.11 5.33 -3.97
N ALA A 78 1.41 4.20 -4.00
CA ALA A 78 0.41 3.86 -2.99
C ALA A 78 1.03 3.74 -1.59
N ILE A 79 2.18 3.09 -1.46
CA ILE A 79 2.91 2.95 -0.19
C ILE A 79 3.43 4.32 0.29
N ALA A 80 3.98 5.13 -0.61
CA ALA A 80 4.50 6.45 -0.27
C ALA A 80 3.38 7.38 0.24
N ASN A 81 2.23 7.40 -0.42
CA ASN A 81 1.07 8.22 -0.03
C ASN A 81 0.47 7.79 1.31
N THR A 82 0.36 6.47 1.55
CA THR A 82 -0.16 5.97 2.83
C THR A 82 0.85 6.21 3.97
N ARG A 83 2.15 6.05 3.71
CA ARG A 83 3.19 6.34 4.70
C ARG A 83 3.37 7.82 4.97
N SER A 84 3.24 8.69 3.98
CA SER A 84 3.35 10.14 4.20
C SER A 84 2.25 10.62 5.14
N LEU A 85 1.01 10.13 4.94
CA LEU A 85 -0.11 10.41 5.83
C LEU A 85 0.07 9.81 7.23
N PHE A 86 0.64 8.60 7.32
CA PHE A 86 0.92 7.98 8.61
C PHE A 86 2.06 8.70 9.36
N LEU A 87 3.11 9.10 8.67
CA LEU A 87 4.29 9.73 9.27
C LEU A 87 4.06 11.20 9.64
N SER A 88 3.12 11.88 8.99
CA SER A 88 2.73 13.24 9.39
C SER A 88 2.01 13.31 10.75
N LEU A 89 1.52 12.18 11.26
CA LEU A 89 0.84 12.13 12.56
C LEU A 89 1.85 12.21 13.72
N PRO A 90 1.48 12.87 14.84
CA PRO A 90 2.33 12.98 16.03
C PRO A 90 2.79 11.62 16.56
N GLU A 91 4.06 11.50 16.95
CA GLU A 91 4.65 10.22 17.35
C GLU A 91 3.95 9.58 18.57
N ASP A 92 3.52 10.42 19.51
CA ASP A 92 2.81 10.03 20.73
C ASP A 92 1.51 9.29 20.39
N PHE A 93 0.77 9.81 19.42
CA PHE A 93 -0.49 9.22 18.95
C PHE A 93 -0.24 7.93 18.15
N ARG A 94 0.81 7.90 17.31
CA ARG A 94 1.18 6.69 16.54
C ARG A 94 1.53 5.50 17.44
N ARG A 95 2.14 5.73 18.61
CA ARG A 95 2.50 4.67 19.56
C ARG A 95 1.35 4.26 20.47
N LYS A 96 0.52 5.22 20.91
CA LYS A 96 -0.60 4.93 21.84
C LYS A 96 -1.83 4.35 21.15
N SER A 97 -2.13 4.77 19.92
CA SER A 97 -3.36 4.36 19.22
C SER A 97 -3.37 2.86 18.91
N ILE A 98 -4.40 2.18 19.43
CA ILE A 98 -4.64 0.76 19.15
C ILE A 98 -5.21 0.62 17.74
N PHE A 99 -5.99 1.60 17.29
CA PHE A 99 -6.56 1.68 15.95
C PHE A 99 -5.51 1.71 14.86
N PHE A 100 -4.57 2.65 14.92
CA PHE A 100 -3.51 2.79 13.92
C PHE A 100 -2.60 1.57 13.89
N LYS A 101 -2.32 0.96 15.05
CA LYS A 101 -1.55 -0.29 15.13
C LYS A 101 -2.30 -1.45 14.46
N CYS A 102 -3.61 -1.55 14.65
CA CYS A 102 -4.45 -2.56 14.01
C CYS A 102 -4.47 -2.40 12.48
N ILE A 103 -4.73 -1.18 11.99
CA ILE A 103 -4.78 -0.88 10.56
C ILE A 103 -3.42 -1.06 9.89
N SER A 104 -2.33 -0.58 10.51
CA SER A 104 -0.98 -0.78 9.98
C SER A 104 -0.66 -2.28 9.86
N LYS A 105 -1.04 -3.10 10.85
CA LYS A 105 -0.83 -4.55 10.80
C LYS A 105 -1.63 -5.20 9.66
N LYS A 106 -2.92 -4.86 9.52
CA LYS A 106 -3.77 -5.37 8.44
C LYS A 106 -3.27 -4.93 7.07
N SER A 107 -2.94 -3.65 6.89
CA SER A 107 -2.42 -3.11 5.64
C SER A 107 -1.10 -3.77 5.22
N LYS A 108 -0.17 -4.01 6.16
CA LYS A 108 1.05 -4.79 5.89
C LYS A 108 0.74 -6.22 5.46
N LEU A 109 -0.25 -6.87 6.09
CA LEU A 109 -0.66 -8.22 5.74
C LEU A 109 -1.22 -8.26 4.30
N TYR A 110 -2.11 -7.35 3.93
CA TYR A 110 -2.64 -7.25 2.56
C TYR A 110 -1.54 -6.98 1.53
N GLY A 111 -0.61 -6.06 1.83
CA GLY A 111 0.53 -5.80 0.96
C GLY A 111 1.42 -7.03 0.76
N LEU A 112 1.69 -7.78 1.84
CA LEU A 112 2.43 -9.04 1.75
C LEU A 112 1.68 -10.10 0.92
N THR A 113 0.36 -10.21 1.10
CA THR A 113 -0.47 -11.13 0.30
C THR A 113 -0.38 -10.81 -1.18
N ILE A 114 -0.42 -9.53 -1.58
CA ILE A 114 -0.28 -9.10 -2.98
C ILE A 114 1.11 -9.50 -3.52
N LEU A 115 2.18 -9.27 -2.75
CA LEU A 115 3.53 -9.64 -3.16
C LEU A 115 3.68 -11.15 -3.41
N VAL A 116 3.18 -11.97 -2.49
CA VAL A 116 3.23 -13.42 -2.61
C VAL A 116 2.37 -13.91 -3.78
N MET A 117 1.13 -13.40 -3.91
CA MET A 117 0.23 -13.73 -5.00
C MET A 117 0.84 -13.43 -6.37
N PHE A 118 1.44 -12.25 -6.53
CA PHE A 118 2.11 -11.87 -7.77
C PHE A 118 3.24 -12.84 -8.11
N SER A 119 4.08 -13.19 -7.13
CA SER A 119 5.18 -14.13 -7.34
C SER A 119 4.70 -15.53 -7.72
N LEU A 120 3.63 -16.02 -7.09
CA LEU A 120 3.04 -17.31 -7.43
C LEU A 120 2.48 -17.31 -8.86
N PHE A 121 1.75 -16.27 -9.25
CA PHE A 121 1.24 -16.16 -10.62
C PHE A 121 2.35 -16.02 -11.65
N ALA A 122 3.40 -15.28 -11.35
CA ALA A 122 4.55 -15.18 -12.24
C ALA A 122 5.17 -16.56 -12.45
N PHE A 123 5.34 -17.36 -11.39
CA PHE A 123 5.96 -18.68 -11.46
C PHE A 123 5.10 -19.73 -12.18
N THR A 124 3.80 -19.76 -11.91
CA THR A 124 2.88 -20.73 -12.54
C THR A 124 2.70 -20.48 -14.02
N THR A 125 2.53 -19.22 -14.43
CA THR A 125 2.35 -18.84 -15.84
C THR A 125 3.59 -19.12 -16.66
N SER A 126 4.78 -18.85 -16.10
CA SER A 126 6.06 -19.17 -16.72
C SER A 126 6.30 -20.68 -16.85
N SER A 127 5.94 -21.47 -15.83
CA SER A 127 6.12 -22.94 -15.85
C SER A 127 5.20 -23.64 -16.86
N ILE A 128 4.00 -23.10 -17.09
CA ILE A 128 3.02 -23.66 -18.03
C ILE A 128 3.28 -23.18 -19.47
N GLY A 129 4.10 -22.15 -19.66
CA GLY A 129 4.33 -21.51 -20.97
C GLY A 129 3.11 -20.71 -21.44
N TRP A 130 2.33 -20.18 -20.51
CA TRP A 130 1.11 -19.44 -20.84
C TRP A 130 1.45 -18.04 -21.36
N ASN A 131 0.61 -17.48 -22.24
CA ASN A 131 0.86 -16.18 -22.85
C ASN A 131 0.95 -15.06 -21.79
N VAL A 132 1.90 -14.15 -21.95
CA VAL A 132 2.12 -12.99 -21.07
C VAL A 132 0.86 -12.14 -20.88
N VAL A 133 0.01 -12.03 -21.91
CA VAL A 133 -1.26 -11.29 -21.82
C VAL A 133 -2.18 -11.94 -20.78
N GLY A 134 -2.23 -13.27 -20.72
CA GLY A 134 -3.00 -14.01 -19.72
C GLY A 134 -2.49 -13.76 -18.30
N PHE A 135 -1.16 -13.74 -18.13
CA PHE A 135 -0.52 -13.37 -16.86
C PHE A 135 -0.92 -11.97 -16.40
N CYS A 136 -0.82 -10.96 -17.28
CA CYS A 136 -1.18 -9.58 -16.96
C CYS A 136 -2.66 -9.44 -16.57
N VAL A 137 -3.58 -10.07 -17.31
CA VAL A 137 -5.01 -9.99 -17.01
C VAL A 137 -5.35 -10.67 -15.69
N LEU A 138 -4.82 -11.88 -15.44
CA LEU A 138 -5.08 -12.64 -14.22
C LEU A 138 -4.55 -11.92 -12.97
N THR A 139 -3.32 -11.40 -13.06
CA THR A 139 -2.70 -10.65 -11.96
C THR A 139 -3.44 -9.35 -11.67
N MET A 140 -3.78 -8.57 -12.70
CA MET A 140 -4.58 -7.34 -12.53
C MET A 140 -5.91 -7.63 -11.85
N PHE A 141 -6.65 -8.63 -12.33
CA PHE A 141 -7.94 -8.98 -11.75
C PHE A 141 -7.82 -9.39 -10.28
N SER A 142 -6.80 -10.20 -9.94
CA SER A 142 -6.55 -10.66 -8.58
C SER A 142 -6.15 -9.53 -7.62
N ILE A 143 -5.34 -8.58 -8.10
CA ILE A 143 -4.93 -7.40 -7.33
C ILE A 143 -6.14 -6.49 -7.09
N VAL A 144 -6.97 -6.24 -8.11
CA VAL A 144 -8.19 -5.44 -7.98
C VAL A 144 -9.14 -6.05 -6.93
N ILE A 145 -9.36 -7.37 -6.97
CA ILE A 145 -10.18 -8.05 -5.96
C ILE A 145 -9.59 -7.86 -4.56
N THR A 146 -8.27 -8.03 -4.41
CA THR A 146 -7.61 -7.92 -3.10
C THR A 146 -7.69 -6.48 -2.57
N VAL A 147 -7.53 -5.48 -3.43
CA VAL A 147 -7.69 -4.06 -3.08
C VAL A 147 -9.14 -3.75 -2.71
N MET A 148 -10.13 -4.31 -3.42
CA MET A 148 -11.55 -4.16 -3.05
C MET A 148 -11.84 -4.79 -1.68
N VAL A 149 -11.34 -6.00 -1.42
CA VAL A 149 -11.48 -6.66 -0.11
C VAL A 149 -10.81 -5.83 0.99
N MET A 150 -9.62 -5.30 0.74
CA MET A 150 -8.94 -4.38 1.64
C MET A 150 -9.79 -3.13 1.90
N ASN A 151 -10.35 -2.50 0.86
CA ASN A 151 -11.20 -1.32 1.00
C ASN A 151 -12.49 -1.61 1.79
N ILE A 152 -13.10 -2.80 1.61
CA ILE A 152 -14.29 -3.20 2.37
C ILE A 152 -13.95 -3.48 3.83
N ASP A 153 -12.86 -4.21 4.10
CA ASP A 153 -12.43 -4.52 5.48
C ASP A 153 -12.01 -3.24 6.21
N LEU A 154 -11.22 -2.40 5.53
CA LEU A 154 -10.73 -1.13 6.08
C LEU A 154 -11.83 -0.06 6.17
N GLY A 155 -12.78 -0.05 5.24
CA GLY A 155 -13.91 0.88 5.22
C GLY A 155 -14.83 0.75 6.44
N ARG A 156 -14.89 -0.45 7.06
CA ARG A 156 -15.61 -0.69 8.32
C ARG A 156 -15.05 0.12 9.50
N TYR A 157 -13.82 0.62 9.39
CA TYR A 157 -13.13 1.32 10.46
C TYR A 157 -13.25 2.85 10.39
N GLN A 158 -14.16 3.40 9.59
CA GLN A 158 -14.37 4.86 9.44
C GLN A 158 -13.08 5.65 9.09
N LEU A 159 -12.18 5.03 8.34
CA LEU A 159 -10.95 5.68 7.87
C LEU A 159 -11.22 6.97 7.09
N ALA A 160 -12.36 7.04 6.37
CA ALA A 160 -12.78 8.25 5.66
C ALA A 160 -12.95 9.45 6.61
N THR A 161 -13.45 9.23 7.83
CA THR A 161 -13.62 10.28 8.85
C THR A 161 -12.27 10.74 9.40
N LEU A 162 -11.32 9.83 9.60
CA LEU A 162 -9.97 10.20 10.04
C LEU A 162 -9.21 10.97 8.96
N THR A 163 -9.27 10.49 7.72
CA THR A 163 -8.65 11.19 6.59
C THR A 163 -9.26 12.58 6.44
N SER A 164 -10.58 12.74 6.52
CA SER A 164 -11.22 14.06 6.41
C SER A 164 -10.88 15.00 7.57
N VAL A 165 -10.74 14.49 8.80
CA VAL A 165 -10.28 15.29 9.95
C VAL A 165 -8.82 15.74 9.75
N ILE A 166 -7.95 14.83 9.31
CA ILE A 166 -6.53 15.14 9.03
C ILE A 166 -6.42 16.18 7.91
N GLU A 167 -7.19 16.04 6.83
CA GLU A 167 -7.20 17.00 5.72
C GLU A 167 -7.77 18.36 6.12
N SER A 168 -8.82 18.38 6.94
CA SER A 168 -9.42 19.61 7.46
C SER A 168 -8.44 20.39 8.35
N VAL A 169 -7.69 19.71 9.22
CA VAL A 169 -6.62 20.33 10.01
C VAL A 169 -5.49 20.82 9.11
N ARG A 170 -5.03 20.00 8.17
CA ARG A 170 -3.96 20.38 7.21
C ARG A 170 -4.33 21.65 6.44
N ASN A 171 -5.57 21.75 5.94
CA ASN A 171 -6.05 22.93 5.22
C ASN A 171 -6.22 24.16 6.13
N LYS A 172 -6.46 23.98 7.43
CA LYS A 172 -6.48 25.09 8.39
C LYS A 172 -5.08 25.63 8.67
N GLY A 173 -4.06 24.76 8.78
CA GLY A 173 -2.67 25.18 8.91
C GLY A 173 -2.17 25.97 7.70
N VAL A 174 -2.63 25.63 6.49
CA VAL A 174 -2.27 26.34 5.24
C VAL A 174 -2.93 27.73 5.14
N LYS A 175 -4.05 27.98 5.83
CA LYS A 175 -4.73 29.29 5.81
C LYS A 175 -4.18 30.32 6.80
N LEU A 176 -3.18 29.94 7.61
CA LEU A 176 -2.51 30.82 8.58
C LEU A 176 -1.12 31.29 8.12
N GLN A 177 -0.73 30.97 6.88
CA GLN A 177 0.38 31.63 6.18
C GLN A 177 -0.17 32.65 5.18
#